data_AF-A0A347WB28-F1
#
_entry.id   AF-A0A347WB28-F1
#
_cell.length_a   1.000
_cell.length_b   1.000
_cell.length_c   1.000
_cell.angle_alpha   90.00
_cell.angle_beta   90.00
_cell.angle_gamma   90.00
#
_symmetry.space_group_name_H-M   'P 1'
#
loop_
_entity.id
_entity.type
_entity.pdbx_description
1 polymer ?
#
loop_
_entity_poly.entity_id
_entity_poly.type
_entity_poly.pdbx_seq_one_letter_code
_entity_poly.pdbx_strand_id
1 'polypeptide(L)' 'MLDGRELYAGAQWTHVQRFAEALRARGQDAVAIRDETPRPPRQPRRRMAGLPPRATPASTQD' A
#
# COMPACT_ATOMS: atom_id res chain seq x y z
N MET A 1 -1.22 -4.04 -17.32
CA MET A 1 -0.68 -5.08 -18.23
C MET A 1 0.72 -4.68 -18.64
N LEU A 2 1.69 -5.59 -18.57
CA LEU A 2 3.06 -5.43 -19.08
C LEU A 2 3.35 -6.65 -19.96
N ASP A 3 3.74 -6.45 -21.23
CA ASP A 3 3.98 -7.53 -22.21
C ASP A 3 2.86 -8.59 -22.31
N GLY A 4 1.59 -8.16 -22.30
CA GLY A 4 0.45 -9.08 -22.37
C GLY A 4 0.16 -9.87 -21.08
N ARG A 5 0.89 -9.58 -19.99
CA ARG A 5 0.67 -10.19 -18.68
C ARG A 5 -0.15 -9.27 -17.79
N GLU A 6 -1.15 -9.83 -17.13
CA GLU A 6 -1.97 -9.12 -16.14
C GLU A 6 -1.14 -8.89 -14.87
N LEU A 7 -0.92 -7.61 -14.52
CA LEU A 7 -0.17 -7.22 -13.34
C LEU A 7 -1.15 -6.78 -12.26
N TYR A 8 -1.10 -7.45 -11.11
CA TYR A 8 -1.88 -7.09 -9.93
C TYR A 8 -1.01 -6.24 -8.99
N ALA A 9 -1.18 -4.92 -9.02
CA ALA A 9 -0.41 -3.98 -8.19
C ALA A 9 -1.20 -3.55 -6.95
N GLY A 10 -0.50 -3.32 -5.83
CA GLY A 10 -1.07 -2.72 -4.61
C GLY A 10 -1.71 -3.67 -3.60
N ALA A 11 -1.63 -4.99 -3.81
CA ALA A 11 -2.08 -5.97 -2.82
C ALA A 11 -0.99 -6.31 -1.80
N GLN A 12 -1.39 -6.75 -0.60
CA GLN A 12 -0.44 -7.33 0.35
C GLN A 12 0.26 -8.55 -0.28
N TRP A 13 1.55 -8.73 0.01
CA TRP A 13 2.37 -9.81 -0.57
C TRP A 13 1.71 -11.20 -0.45
N THR A 14 1.13 -11.48 0.71
CA THR A 14 0.39 -12.72 0.99
C THR A 14 -0.80 -12.94 0.05
N HIS A 15 -1.48 -11.87 -0.37
CA HIS A 15 -2.58 -11.95 -1.32
C HIS A 15 -2.06 -12.29 -2.71
N VAL A 16 -0.99 -11.63 -3.16
CA VAL A 16 -0.39 -11.88 -4.49
C VAL A 16 0.05 -13.34 -4.64
N GLN A 17 0.64 -13.92 -3.59
CA GLN A 17 1.03 -15.33 -3.57
C GLN A 17 -0.18 -16.26 -3.73
N ARG A 18 -1.24 -16.06 -2.93
CA ARG A 18 -2.47 -16.86 -2.99
C ARG A 18 -3.16 -16.75 -4.34
N PHE A 19 -3.16 -15.57 -4.93
CA PHE A 19 -3.76 -15.34 -6.24
C PHE A 19 -3.00 -16.09 -7.35
N ALA A 20 -1.67 -16.00 -7.37
CA ALA A 20 -0.85 -16.74 -8.34
C ALA A 20 -0.99 -18.27 -8.17
N GLU A 21 -1.16 -18.77 -6.95
CA GLU A 21 -1.48 -20.18 -6.70
C GLU A 21 -2.86 -20.56 -7.27
N ALA A 22 -3.88 -19.74 -7.06
CA ALA A 22 -5.22 -19.98 -7.61
C ALA A 22 -5.26 -19.99 -9.14
N LEU A 23 -4.48 -19.13 -9.81
CA LEU A 23 -4.36 -19.12 -11.28
C LEU A 23 -3.63 -20.37 -11.79
N ARG A 24 -2.55 -20.79 -11.12
CA ARG A 24 -1.84 -22.04 -11.46
C ARG A 24 -2.73 -23.27 -11.29
N ALA A 25 -3.57 -23.32 -10.25
CA ALA A 25 -4.55 -24.39 -10.06
C ALA A 25 -5.60 -24.46 -11.19
N ARG A 26 -5.81 -23.36 -11.93
CA ARG A 26 -6.67 -23.29 -13.12
C ARG A 26 -5.93 -23.59 -14.42
N GLY A 27 -4.66 -23.98 -14.35
CA GLY A 27 -3.81 -24.28 -15.50
C GLY A 27 -3.23 -23.04 -16.19
N GLN A 28 -3.26 -21.87 -15.55
CA GLN A 28 -2.66 -20.66 -16.11
C GLN A 28 -1.22 -20.49 -15.61
N ASP A 29 -0.33 -20.07 -16.51
CA ASP A 29 1.05 -19.72 -16.15
C ASP A 29 1.06 -18.35 -15.44
N ALA A 30 1.32 -18.37 -14.13
CA ALA A 30 1.27 -17.20 -13.27
C ALA A 30 2.39 -17.23 -12.23
N VAL A 31 3.01 -16.08 -12.01
CA VAL A 31 4.12 -15.88 -11.05
C VAL A 31 3.85 -14.67 -10.15
N ALA A 32 4.18 -14.79 -8.87
CA ALA A 32 4.12 -13.68 -7.91
C ALA A 32 5.47 -12.98 -7.85
N ILE A 33 5.51 -11.69 -8.18
CA ILE A 33 6.72 -10.86 -8.15
C ILE A 33 6.57 -9.82 -7.06
N ARG A 34 7.61 -9.66 -6.23
CA ARG A 34 7.61 -8.67 -5.16
C ARG A 34 7.88 -7.28 -5.75
N ASP A 35 7.13 -6.29 -5.28
CA ASP A 35 7.43 -4.90 -5.60
C ASP A 35 8.66 -4.45 -4.81
N GLU A 36 9.79 -4.33 -5.51
CA GLU A 36 11.07 -3.83 -4.99
C GLU A 36 11.22 -2.32 -5.20
N THR A 37 10.21 -1.66 -5.78
CA THR A 37 10.24 -0.21 -6.03
C THR A 37 10.49 0.52 -4.72
N PRO A 38 11.59 1.27 -4.60
CA PRO A 38 11.89 2.00 -3.37
C PRO A 38 10.78 3.01 -3.12
N ARG A 39 10.40 3.16 -1.85
CA ARG A 39 9.39 4.16 -1.48
C ARG A 39 9.91 5.55 -1.87
N PRO A 40 9.06 6.42 -2.44
CA PRO A 40 9.46 7.78 -2.72
C PRO A 40 9.91 8.45 -1.41
N PRO A 41 10.93 9.34 -1.47
CA PRO A 41 11.38 10.07 -0.30
C PRO A 41 10.20 10.80 0.33
N ARG A 42 10.07 10.69 1.66
CA ARG A 42 9.02 11.39 2.39
C ARG A 42 9.29 12.88 2.29
N GLN A 43 8.50 13.59 1.49
CA GLN A 43 8.52 15.05 1.54
C GLN A 43 8.03 15.50 2.92
N PRO A 44 8.80 16.33 3.64
CA PRO A 44 8.28 16.96 4.85
C PRO A 44 7.04 17.76 4.45
N ARG A 45 5.88 17.40 5.02
CA ARG A 45 4.65 18.16 4.81
C ARG A 45 4.90 19.55 5.36
N ARG A 46 4.76 20.58 4.52
CA ARG A 46 4.79 21.97 4.97
C ARG A 46 3.72 22.11 6.05
N ARG A 47 4.13 22.25 7.31
CA ARG A 47 3.21 22.65 8.37
C ARG A 47 2.72 24.03 7.98
N MET A 48 1.40 24.24 7.94
CA MET A 48 0.87 25.60 7.86
C MET A 48 1.31 26.31 9.15
N ALA A 49 2.34 27.14 9.06
CA ALA A 49 2.69 28.06 10.13
C ALA A 49 1.55 29.07 10.24
N GLY A 50 0.98 29.22 11.45
CA GLY A 50 -0.10 30.16 11.73
C GLY A 50 -1.47 29.54 12.03
N LEU A 51 -1.61 28.20 12.00
CA LEU A 51 -2.78 27.58 12.63
C LEU A 51 -2.62 27.68 14.15
N PRO A 52 -3.59 28.27 14.88
CA PRO A 52 -3.57 28.23 16.33
C PRO A 52 -3.60 26.77 16.79
N PRO A 53 -2.91 26.42 17.89
CA PRO A 53 -3.01 25.09 18.47
C PRO A 53 -4.49 24.74 18.67
N ARG A 54 -4.91 23.59 18.16
CA ARG A 54 -6.25 23.06 18.44
C ARG A 54 -6.31 22.88 19.96
N ALA A 55 -7.23 23.58 20.62
CA ALA A 55 -7.50 23.39 22.03
C ALA A 55 -7.79 21.90 22.26
N THR A 56 -6.89 21.23 22.98
CA THR A 56 -7.18 19.94 23.59
C THR A 56 -8.37 20.13 24.51
N PRO A 57 -9.47 19.35 24.37
CA PRO A 57 -10.52 19.39 25.38
C PRO A 57 -9.88 19.01 26.71
N ALA A 58 -10.08 19.84 27.73
CA ALA A 58 -9.68 19.52 29.09
C ALA A 58 -10.36 18.20 29.46
N SER A 59 -9.56 17.19 29.83
CA SER A 59 -10.08 15.99 30.47
C SER A 59 -10.76 16.43 31.77
N THR A 60 -12.08 16.52 31.77
CA THR A 60 -12.86 16.56 33.01
C THR A 60 -12.65 15.22 33.71
N GLN A 61 -11.87 15.23 34.78
CA GLN A 61 -11.91 14.18 35.79
C GLN A 61 -13.09 14.48 36.71
N ASP A 62 -14.00 13.53 36.82
CA ASP A 62 -14.93 13.33 37.94
C ASP A 62 -14.70 11.91 38.45
#